data_AF-A0A7K5AHI6-F1
#
_entry.id   AF-A0A7K5AHI6-F1
#
_cell.length_a   1.000
_cell.length_b   1.000
_cell.length_c   1.000
_cell.angle_alpha   90.00
_cell.angle_beta   90.00
_cell.angle_gamma   90.00
#
_symmetry.space_group_name_H-M   'P 1'
#
loop_
_entity.id
_entity.type
_entity.pdbx_description
1 polymer ?
#
loop_
_entity_poly.entity_id
_entity_poly.type
_entity_poly.pdbx_seq_one_letter_code
_entity_poly.pdbx_strand_id
1 'polypeptide(L)'
;TPSYLAPEVLERKGHGVPSDIWALGCAMYTVLTGSPPFEGAQRQELYQSIRAARYPLSPHLSPRARALLARLLAPEPTARPSLQEVLDDSFFTQVGAGTGHA
;
A
#
# COMPACT_ATOMS: atom_id res chain seq x y z
N THR A 1 9.57 7.73 9.48
CA THR A 1 8.38 8.62 9.56
C THR A 1 7.16 7.78 9.90
N PRO A 2 6.22 8.23 10.77
CA PRO A 2 5.10 7.41 11.27
C PRO A 2 4.12 6.92 10.19
N SER A 3 4.09 7.58 9.03
CA SER A 3 3.19 7.32 7.90
C SER A 3 3.36 5.94 7.24
N TYR A 4 4.44 5.23 7.57
CA TYR A 4 4.79 3.91 7.03
C TYR A 4 4.61 2.79 8.06
N LEU A 5 4.21 3.12 9.30
CA LEU A 5 4.01 2.13 10.34
C LEU A 5 2.76 1.31 10.05
N ALA A 6 2.90 -0.01 10.07
CA ALA A 6 1.78 -0.92 9.95
C ALA A 6 0.91 -0.92 11.22
N PRO A 7 -0.39 -1.26 11.14
CA PRO A 7 -1.31 -1.26 12.28
C PRO A 7 -0.79 -2.07 13.48
N GLU A 8 -0.26 -3.26 13.25
CA GLU A 8 0.28 -4.15 14.28
C GLU A 8 1.52 -3.59 14.98
N VAL A 9 2.32 -2.78 14.27
CA VAL A 9 3.50 -2.10 14.82
C VAL A 9 3.06 -0.94 15.70
N LEU A 10 2.05 -0.17 15.29
CA LEU A 10 1.44 0.87 16.14
C LEU A 10 0.86 0.28 17.43
N GLU A 11 0.29 -0.91 17.34
CA GLU A 11 -0.31 -1.62 18.46
C GLU A 11 0.70 -2.39 19.31
N ARG A 12 2.00 -2.33 18.96
CA ARG A 12 3.09 -3.04 19.65
C ARG A 12 2.88 -4.55 19.72
N LYS A 13 2.17 -5.12 18.75
CA LYS A 13 1.93 -6.58 18.62
C LYS A 13 3.09 -7.33 17.97
N GLY A 14 4.11 -6.60 17.52
CA GLY A 14 5.29 -7.14 16.84
C GLY A 14 5.49 -6.49 15.47
N HIS A 15 6.55 -6.90 14.80
CA HIS A 15 6.85 -6.56 13.42
C HIS A 15 7.48 -7.76 12.73
N GLY A 16 7.42 -7.81 11.41
CA GLY A 16 8.03 -8.85 10.59
C GLY A 16 7.75 -8.61 9.12
N VAL A 17 7.94 -9.64 8.29
CA VAL A 17 7.74 -9.56 6.83
C VAL A 17 6.40 -8.90 6.43
N PRO A 18 5.24 -9.21 7.06
CA PRO A 18 4.00 -8.54 6.71
C PRO A 18 4.01 -7.01 6.94
N SER A 19 4.75 -6.52 7.94
CA SER A 19 4.90 -5.09 8.22
C SER A 19 5.74 -4.40 7.14
N ASP A 20 6.74 -5.09 6.58
CA ASP A 20 7.51 -4.60 5.43
C ASP A 20 6.65 -4.53 4.16
N ILE A 21 5.76 -5.50 3.95
CA ILE A 21 4.80 -5.50 2.84
C ILE A 21 3.83 -4.31 2.94
N TRP A 22 3.40 -3.94 4.16
CA TRP A 22 2.62 -2.72 4.38
C TRP A 22 3.43 -1.47 4.01
N ALA A 23 4.67 -1.37 4.50
CA ALA A 23 5.54 -0.23 4.20
C ALA A 23 5.81 -0.10 2.69
N LEU A 24 5.96 -1.22 1.99
CA LEU A 24 6.04 -1.29 0.53
C LEU A 24 4.75 -0.74 -0.13
N GLY A 25 3.58 -1.10 0.39
CA GLY A 25 2.30 -0.51 -0.04
C GLY A 25 2.27 1.00 0.12
N CYS A 26 2.74 1.53 1.25
CA CYS A 26 2.84 2.98 1.47
C CYS A 26 3.80 3.65 0.48
N ALA A 27 4.97 3.05 0.24
CA ALA A 27 5.95 3.56 -0.70
C ALA A 27 5.41 3.55 -2.14
N MET A 28 4.82 2.43 -2.57
CA MET A 28 4.19 2.29 -3.89
C MET A 28 3.09 3.33 -4.09
N TYR A 29 2.19 3.51 -3.11
CA TYR A 29 1.16 4.54 -3.16
C TYR A 29 1.80 5.92 -3.36
N THR A 30 2.81 6.25 -2.56
CA THR A 30 3.49 7.55 -2.60
C THR A 30 4.12 7.83 -3.96
N VAL A 31 4.78 6.83 -4.56
CA VAL A 31 5.37 6.95 -5.89
C VAL A 31 4.30 7.18 -6.96
N LEU A 32 3.14 6.53 -6.83
CA LEU A 32 2.06 6.61 -7.83
C LEU A 32 1.19 7.87 -7.71
N THR A 33 1.10 8.49 -6.53
CA THR A 33 0.19 9.62 -6.26
C THR A 33 0.91 10.91 -5.90
N GLY A 34 2.18 10.85 -5.51
CA GLY A 34 2.97 11.99 -5.04
C GLY A 34 2.84 12.28 -3.54
N SER A 35 1.94 11.62 -2.82
CA SER A 35 1.68 11.83 -1.39
C SER A 35 1.50 10.50 -0.65
N PRO A 36 1.84 10.41 0.65
CA PRO A 36 1.64 9.17 1.40
C PRO A 36 0.15 8.84 1.59
N PRO A 37 -0.21 7.55 1.75
CA PRO A 37 -1.61 7.15 1.88
C PRO A 37 -2.26 7.61 3.19
N PHE A 38 -1.47 7.71 4.26
CA PHE A 38 -1.94 8.07 5.59
C PHE A 38 -1.29 9.36 6.06
N GLU A 39 -2.12 10.36 6.28
CA GLU A 39 -1.77 11.66 6.85
C GLU A 39 -2.84 12.06 7.86
N GLY A 40 -2.53 13.04 8.69
CA GLY A 40 -3.45 13.63 9.66
C GLY A 40 -2.83 14.88 10.25
N ALA A 41 -3.66 15.89 10.54
CA ALA A 41 -3.19 17.10 11.20
C ALA A 41 -2.70 16.79 12.62
N GLN A 42 -3.31 15.77 13.23
CA GLN A 42 -2.93 15.25 14.54
C GLN A 42 -2.50 13.79 14.44
N ARG A 43 -1.60 13.40 15.35
CA ARG A 43 -1.11 12.01 15.45
C ARG A 43 -2.24 11.00 15.62
N GLN A 44 -3.29 11.37 16.34
CA GLN A 44 -4.45 10.51 16.57
C GLN A 44 -5.22 10.22 15.27
N GLU A 45 -5.40 11.22 14.41
CA GLU A 45 -6.07 11.08 13.10
C GLU A 45 -5.27 10.16 12.18
N LEU A 46 -3.94 10.35 12.14
CA LEU A 46 -3.03 9.48 11.41
C LEU A 46 -3.13 8.02 11.89
N TYR A 47 -3.16 7.80 13.20
CA TYR A 47 -3.25 6.43 13.74
C TYR A 47 -4.63 5.80 13.48
N GLN A 48 -5.69 6.59 13.48
CA GLN A 48 -7.02 6.12 13.11
C GLN A 48 -7.11 5.73 11.62
N SER A 49 -6.51 6.52 10.73
CA SER A 49 -6.49 6.20 9.30
C SER A 49 -5.66 4.95 9.00
N ILE A 50 -4.49 4.79 9.65
CA ILE A 50 -3.66 3.59 9.55
C ILE A 50 -4.44 2.35 10.01
N ARG A 51 -5.02 2.37 11.21
CA ARG A 51 -5.79 1.22 11.75
C ARG A 51 -6.97 0.82 10.87
N ALA A 52 -7.65 1.81 10.29
CA ALA A 52 -8.77 1.57 9.39
C ALA A 52 -8.36 1.26 7.95
N ALA A 53 -7.06 1.28 7.62
CA ALA A 53 -6.54 1.31 6.26
C ALA A 53 -7.31 2.27 5.35
N ARG A 54 -7.63 3.46 5.86
CA ARG A 54 -8.43 4.46 5.16
C ARG A 54 -7.51 5.49 4.51
N TYR A 55 -7.43 5.43 3.19
CA TYR A 55 -6.64 6.35 2.36
C TYR A 55 -7.40 6.68 1.07
N PRO A 56 -7.16 7.84 0.45
CA PRO A 56 -7.85 8.21 -0.78
C PRO A 56 -7.35 7.34 -1.94
N LEU A 57 -8.27 6.69 -2.66
CA LEU A 57 -7.93 6.00 -3.91
C LEU A 57 -8.05 6.98 -5.07
N SER A 58 -6.90 7.37 -5.64
CA SER A 58 -6.89 8.27 -6.79
C SER A 58 -7.55 7.61 -8.02
N PRO A 59 -8.44 8.33 -8.75
CA PRO A 59 -9.07 7.81 -9.95
C PRO A 59 -8.07 7.54 -11.07
N HIS A 60 -6.91 8.21 -11.05
CA HIS A 60 -5.85 8.06 -12.06
C HIS A 60 -5.05 6.76 -11.92
N LEU A 61 -5.17 6.05 -10.80
CA LEU A 61 -4.52 4.76 -10.65
C LEU A 61 -5.10 3.75 -11.65
N SER A 62 -4.27 2.84 -12.17
CA SER A 62 -4.80 1.73 -12.95
C SER A 62 -5.62 0.79 -12.06
N PRO A 63 -6.62 0.05 -12.60
CA PRO A 63 -7.35 -0.95 -11.82
C PRO A 63 -6.42 -1.96 -11.13
N ARG A 64 -5.32 -2.34 -11.77
CA ARG A 64 -4.30 -3.26 -11.24
C ARG A 64 -3.54 -2.66 -10.07
N ALA A 65 -3.10 -1.41 -10.19
CA ALA A 65 -2.44 -0.70 -9.10
C ALA A 65 -3.35 -0.60 -7.87
N ARG A 66 -4.63 -0.26 -8.06
CA ARG A 66 -5.61 -0.23 -6.95
C ARG A 66 -5.80 -1.59 -6.30
N ALA A 67 -5.92 -2.65 -7.10
CA ALA A 67 -6.08 -4.01 -6.60
C ALA A 67 -4.87 -4.46 -5.78
N LEU A 68 -3.65 -4.22 -6.27
CA LEU A 68 -2.43 -4.54 -5.53
C LEU A 68 -2.31 -3.72 -4.25
N LEU A 69 -2.53 -2.40 -4.30
CA LEU A 69 -2.49 -1.52 -3.12
C LEU A 69 -3.49 -1.95 -2.03
N ALA A 70 -4.70 -2.37 -2.41
CA ALA A 70 -5.68 -2.87 -1.46
C ALA A 70 -5.20 -4.12 -0.70
N ARG A 71 -4.44 -5.02 -1.36
CA ARG A 71 -3.84 -6.20 -0.73
C ARG A 71 -2.62 -5.86 0.14
N LEU A 72 -1.74 -4.98 -0.35
CA LEU A 72 -0.54 -4.54 0.39
C LEU A 72 -0.92 -3.79 1.69
N LEU A 73 -1.95 -2.94 1.61
CA LEU A 73 -2.45 -2.11 2.72
C LEU A 73 -3.64 -2.76 3.45
N ALA A 74 -3.72 -4.09 3.46
CA ALA A 74 -4.72 -4.79 4.27
C ALA A 74 -4.39 -4.63 5.77
N PRO A 75 -5.37 -4.26 6.63
CA PRO A 75 -5.12 -4.08 8.06
C PRO A 75 -4.58 -5.36 8.71
N GLU A 76 -5.17 -6.50 8.37
CA GLU A 76 -4.78 -7.81 8.89
C GLU A 76 -3.47 -8.28 8.24
N PRO A 77 -2.38 -8.50 9.01
CA PRO A 77 -1.09 -8.91 8.46
C PRO A 77 -1.13 -10.18 7.62
N THR A 78 -1.96 -11.17 7.99
CA THR A 78 -2.06 -12.45 7.28
C THR A 78 -2.83 -12.36 5.96
N ALA A 79 -3.51 -11.25 5.70
CA ALA A 79 -4.20 -11.00 4.43
C ALA A 79 -3.27 -10.36 3.37
N ARG A 80 -2.05 -9.97 3.78
CA ARG A 80 -1.07 -9.36 2.89
C ARG A 80 -0.32 -10.46 2.10
N PRO A 81 -0.01 -10.23 0.82
CA PRO A 81 0.73 -11.19 0.01
C PRO A 81 2.19 -11.31 0.45
N SER A 82 2.80 -12.44 0.14
CA SER A 82 4.25 -12.60 0.16
C SER A 82 4.92 -11.71 -0.90
N LEU A 83 6.20 -11.41 -0.73
CA LEU A 83 6.95 -10.62 -1.72
C LEU A 83 6.96 -11.27 -3.11
N GLN A 84 7.02 -12.60 -3.19
CA GLN A 84 6.96 -13.31 -4.46
C GLN A 84 5.62 -13.07 -5.17
N GLU A 85 4.50 -13.20 -4.45
CA GLU A 85 3.16 -12.90 -5.00
C GLU A 85 2.97 -11.44 -5.39
N VAL A 86 3.72 -10.52 -4.77
CA VAL A 86 3.75 -9.11 -5.19
C VAL A 86 4.46 -8.96 -6.52
N LEU A 87 5.64 -9.57 -6.69
CA LEU A 87 6.40 -9.51 -7.93
C LEU A 87 5.68 -10.19 -9.10
N ASP A 88 4.90 -11.24 -8.80
CA ASP A 88 4.09 -11.97 -9.80
C ASP A 88 2.76 -11.27 -10.13
N ASP A 89 2.39 -10.19 -9.43
CA ASP A 89 1.14 -9.47 -9.67
C ASP A 89 1.09 -8.88 -11.09
N SER A 90 -0.12 -8.89 -11.68
CA SER A 90 -0.42 -8.29 -12.97
C SER A 90 0.03 -6.83 -13.13
N PHE A 91 0.22 -6.09 -12.05
CA PHE A 91 0.78 -4.75 -12.04
C PHE A 91 2.25 -4.72 -12.51
N PHE A 92 3.06 -5.72 -12.15
CA PHE A 92 4.47 -5.81 -12.51
C PHE A 92 4.75 -6.69 -13.72
N THR A 93 3.90 -7.70 -13.98
CA THR A 93 4.18 -8.73 -15.00
C THR A 93 3.56 -8.43 -16.37
N GLN A 94 2.70 -7.43 -16.49
CA GLN A 94 2.16 -7.04 -17.80
C GLN A 94 3.21 -6.27 -18.60
N VAL A 95 3.77 -6.93 -19.61
CA VAL A 95 4.43 -6.27 -20.74
C VAL A 95 3.39 -5.38 -21.41
N GLY A 96 3.66 -4.07 -21.46
CA GLY A 96 2.78 -3.13 -22.13
C GLY A 96 2.47 -3.62 -23.54
N ALA A 97 1.18 -3.80 -23.85
CA ALA A 97 0.75 -3.74 -25.24
C ALA A 97 1.18 -2.36 -25.72
N GLY A 98 2.31 -2.29 -26.41
CA GLY A 98 2.82 -1.06 -26.98
C GLY A 98 1.70 -0.48 -27.80
N THR A 99 1.13 0.63 -27.36
CA THR A 99 0.38 1.53 -28.23
C THR A 99 1.42 2.13 -29.17
N GLY A 100 1.80 1.35 -30.17
CA GLY A 100 2.46 1.82 -31.38
C GLY A 100 1.51 2.79 -32.06
N HIS A 101 1.60 4.06 -31.69
CA HIS A 101 1.16 5.14 -32.55
C HIS A 101 2.34 5.42 -33.48
N ALA A 102 2.33 4.70 -34.61
CA ALA A 102 2.88 5.22 -35.85
C ALA A 102 1.83 6.15 -36.48
#